data_AF-A0AAU9IJ36-F1
#
_entry.id   AF-A0AAU9IJ36-F1
#
_cell.length_a   1.000
_cell.length_b   1.000
_cell.length_c   1.000
_cell.angle_alpha   90.00
_cell.angle_beta   90.00
_cell.angle_gamma   90.00
#
_symmetry.space_group_name_H-M   'P 1'
#
loop_
_entity.id
_entity.type
_entity.pdbx_description
1 polymer ?
#
loop_
_entity_poly.entity_id
_entity_poly.type
_entity_poly.pdbx_seq_one_letter_code
_entity_poly.pdbx_strand_id
1 'polypeptide(L)'
;MNADSFFIYTSTLDGTPMWIISNWYPHPCTYNPTLPLCKLYISINGALFYTPSHIFTNSCNSQLISTDYFTILRSAFKETSHKCRFFFREDKEENSAEIELHMPMDEAAKLFVSMFKARLEKSFKGDGMQDFLVQAMEVVRFKNEVIDRQNKRVADLTELSVEIDTTRVEVARMREETGLELAAQFLGILNDLKSKEGERSIVVKEEEELNDSLLADLNENSKKRRV
;
A
#
# COMPACT_ATOMS: atom_id res chain seq x y z
N MET A 1 -10.72 3.16 -9.36
CA MET A 1 -11.11 1.96 -8.61
C MET A 1 -11.55 0.93 -9.63
N ASN A 2 -10.94 -0.24 -9.66
CA ASN A 2 -11.21 -1.25 -10.69
C ASN A 2 -12.40 -2.11 -10.26
N ALA A 3 -13.19 -2.59 -11.23
CA ALA A 3 -14.13 -3.67 -10.99
C ALA A 3 -13.36 -4.91 -10.50
N ASP A 4 -13.95 -5.71 -9.61
CA ASP A 4 -13.34 -6.98 -9.18
C ASP A 4 -14.21 -8.16 -9.57
N SER A 5 -13.56 -9.25 -9.94
CA SER A 5 -14.22 -10.49 -10.28
C SER A 5 -13.76 -11.62 -9.36
N PHE A 6 -14.72 -12.40 -8.89
CA PHE A 6 -14.49 -13.53 -7.99
C PHE A 6 -15.03 -14.81 -8.58
N PHE A 7 -14.39 -15.91 -8.21
CA PHE A 7 -14.76 -17.27 -8.56
C PHE A 7 -14.72 -18.09 -7.27
N ILE A 8 -15.86 -18.68 -6.91
CA ILE A 8 -16.01 -19.47 -5.68
C ILE A 8 -16.69 -20.80 -5.95
N TYR A 9 -16.28 -21.81 -5.18
CA TYR A 9 -16.99 -23.06 -5.01
C TYR A 9 -17.62 -23.09 -3.62
N THR A 10 -18.92 -23.35 -3.55
CA THR A 10 -19.65 -23.37 -2.28
C THR A 10 -20.87 -24.29 -2.40
N SER A 11 -21.71 -24.30 -1.38
CA SER A 11 -22.96 -25.04 -1.38
C SER A 11 -24.12 -24.14 -0.95
N THR A 12 -25.30 -24.44 -1.47
CA THR A 12 -26.57 -23.88 -1.00
C THR A 12 -26.89 -24.38 0.41
N LEU A 13 -27.91 -23.78 1.03
CA LEU A 13 -28.33 -24.12 2.39
C LEU A 13 -28.75 -25.59 2.55
N ASP A 14 -29.29 -26.21 1.49
CA ASP A 14 -29.66 -27.63 1.44
C ASP A 14 -28.47 -28.56 1.10
N GLY A 15 -27.27 -28.01 0.92
CA GLY A 15 -26.04 -28.77 0.64
C GLY A 15 -25.76 -29.01 -0.83
N THR A 16 -26.56 -28.47 -1.76
CA THR A 16 -26.29 -28.62 -3.20
C THR A 16 -25.02 -27.85 -3.59
N PRO A 17 -24.01 -28.51 -4.20
CA PRO A 17 -22.78 -27.83 -4.60
C PRO A 17 -23.01 -26.91 -5.79
N MET A 18 -22.36 -25.75 -5.78
CA MET A 18 -22.45 -24.76 -6.85
C MET A 18 -21.15 -23.98 -7.04
N TRP A 19 -20.96 -23.53 -8.27
CA TRP A 19 -19.88 -22.62 -8.64
C TRP A 19 -20.46 -21.26 -8.97
N ILE A 20 -19.88 -20.19 -8.43
CA ILE A 20 -20.32 -18.82 -8.69
C ILE A 20 -19.16 -18.00 -9.23
N ILE A 21 -19.42 -17.32 -10.35
CA ILE A 21 -18.64 -16.18 -10.81
C ILE A 21 -19.44 -14.92 -10.50
N SER A 22 -18.78 -13.95 -9.87
CA SER A 22 -19.38 -12.63 -9.60
C SER A 22 -18.47 -11.52 -10.10
N ASN A 23 -19.02 -10.63 -10.92
CA ASN A 23 -18.32 -9.48 -11.50
C ASN A 23 -18.87 -8.20 -10.86
N TRP A 24 -18.10 -7.56 -9.99
CA TRP A 24 -18.52 -6.43 -9.17
C TRP A 24 -18.02 -5.10 -9.73
N TYR A 25 -18.93 -4.14 -9.87
CA TYR A 25 -18.59 -2.77 -10.24
C TYR A 25 -17.96 -2.03 -9.05
N PRO A 26 -17.15 -0.99 -9.32
CA PRO A 26 -16.73 -0.06 -8.28
C PRO A 26 -17.96 0.54 -7.60
N HIS A 27 -18.09 0.34 -6.29
CA HIS A 27 -19.27 0.76 -5.54
C HIS A 27 -18.87 1.67 -4.36
N PRO A 28 -19.55 2.81 -4.16
CA PRO A 28 -19.22 3.77 -3.10
C PRO A 28 -19.59 3.30 -1.68
N CYS A 29 -20.05 2.05 -1.52
CA CYS A 29 -20.55 1.49 -0.26
C CYS A 29 -21.72 2.29 0.35
N THR A 30 -22.48 3.02 -0.48
CA THR A 30 -23.69 3.74 -0.09
C THR A 30 -24.91 3.16 -0.80
N TYR A 31 -26.07 3.21 -0.16
CA TYR A 31 -27.30 2.76 -0.81
C TYR A 31 -27.86 3.83 -1.73
N ASN A 32 -27.93 3.51 -3.01
CA ASN A 32 -28.71 4.25 -4.00
C ASN A 32 -29.31 3.21 -4.97
N PRO A 33 -30.65 3.02 -5.01
CA PRO A 33 -31.35 1.92 -5.69
C PRO A 33 -30.98 1.66 -7.15
N THR A 34 -30.47 2.66 -7.86
CA THR A 34 -30.13 2.58 -9.29
C THR A 34 -28.65 2.33 -9.55
N LEU A 35 -27.83 2.24 -8.51
CA LEU A 35 -26.41 1.92 -8.66
C LEU A 35 -26.22 0.45 -9.03
N PRO A 36 -25.44 0.14 -10.08
CA PRO A 36 -25.12 -1.23 -10.42
C PRO A 36 -24.15 -1.83 -9.38
N LEU A 37 -24.43 -3.05 -8.97
CA LEU A 37 -23.62 -3.82 -8.03
C LEU A 37 -22.73 -4.83 -8.74
N CYS A 38 -23.35 -5.77 -9.44
CA CYS A 38 -22.62 -6.88 -10.03
C CYS A 38 -23.38 -7.57 -11.17
N LYS A 39 -22.72 -8.54 -11.79
CA LYS A 39 -23.32 -9.61 -12.59
C LYS A 39 -22.92 -10.95 -12.00
N LEU A 40 -23.82 -11.94 -12.12
CA LEU A 40 -23.60 -13.29 -11.62
C LEU A 40 -23.70 -14.32 -12.74
N TYR A 41 -22.86 -15.34 -12.64
CA TYR A 41 -22.96 -16.59 -13.39
C TYR A 41 -22.83 -17.75 -12.41
N ILE A 42 -23.75 -18.69 -12.45
CA ILE A 42 -23.87 -19.77 -11.47
C ILE A 42 -24.03 -21.10 -12.19
N SER A 43 -23.10 -22.01 -11.94
CA SER A 43 -23.19 -23.39 -12.40
C SER A 43 -23.64 -24.28 -11.24
N ILE A 44 -24.81 -24.91 -11.39
CA ILE A 44 -25.43 -25.78 -10.39
C ILE A 44 -26.21 -26.89 -11.11
N ASN A 45 -26.12 -28.13 -10.61
CA ASN A 45 -26.79 -29.30 -11.20
C ASN A 45 -26.54 -29.48 -12.72
N GLY A 46 -25.35 -29.09 -13.20
CA GLY A 46 -24.99 -29.18 -14.62
C GLY A 46 -25.64 -28.12 -15.52
N ALA A 47 -26.40 -27.18 -14.97
CA ALA A 47 -26.97 -26.05 -15.68
C ALA A 47 -26.24 -24.75 -15.33
N LEU A 48 -26.15 -23.85 -16.31
CA LEU A 48 -25.68 -22.48 -16.11
C LEU A 48 -26.87 -21.53 -15.98
N PHE A 49 -26.82 -20.67 -14.97
CA PHE A 49 -27.72 -19.56 -14.76
C PHE A 49 -26.93 -18.25 -14.74
N TYR A 50 -27.47 -17.18 -15.28
CA TYR A 50 -26.79 -15.89 -15.31
C TYR A 50 -27.76 -14.71 -15.18
N THR A 51 -27.22 -13.54 -14.84
CA THR A 51 -27.99 -12.28 -14.86
C THR A 51 -27.90 -11.63 -16.24
N PRO A 52 -29.00 -11.49 -17.00
CA PRO A 52 -28.97 -10.86 -18.33
C PRO A 52 -28.58 -9.38 -18.27
N SER A 53 -29.04 -8.68 -17.24
CA SER A 53 -28.76 -7.28 -16.94
C SER A 53 -27.89 -7.14 -15.69
N HIS A 54 -27.52 -5.90 -15.37
CA HIS A 54 -26.84 -5.60 -14.12
C HIS A 54 -27.78 -5.84 -12.93
N ILE A 55 -27.26 -6.41 -11.85
CA ILE A 55 -27.94 -6.37 -10.57
C ILE A 55 -27.70 -5.01 -9.95
N PHE A 56 -28.77 -4.37 -9.49
CA PHE A 56 -28.71 -3.06 -8.86
C PHE A 56 -28.87 -3.18 -7.34
N THR A 57 -28.49 -2.14 -6.61
CA THR A 57 -28.62 -2.09 -5.15
C THR A 57 -30.03 -2.30 -4.62
N ASN A 58 -31.08 -2.04 -5.41
CA ASN A 58 -32.47 -2.36 -5.05
C ASN A 58 -32.73 -3.87 -4.82
N SER A 59 -31.81 -4.73 -5.24
CA SER A 59 -31.81 -6.17 -4.99
C SER A 59 -31.31 -6.52 -3.57
N CYS A 60 -30.81 -5.52 -2.83
CA CYS A 60 -30.44 -5.63 -1.43
C CYS A 60 -31.62 -5.28 -0.51
N ASN A 61 -31.63 -5.87 0.67
CA ASN A 61 -32.57 -5.55 1.72
C ASN A 61 -32.21 -4.19 2.36
N SER A 62 -32.99 -3.16 2.03
CA SER A 62 -32.78 -1.79 2.49
C SER A 62 -32.84 -1.61 4.00
N GLN A 63 -33.51 -2.52 4.72
CA GLN A 63 -33.63 -2.46 6.18
C GLN A 63 -32.37 -2.94 6.92
N LEU A 64 -31.48 -3.68 6.24
CA LEU A 64 -30.26 -4.24 6.82
C LEU A 64 -29.00 -3.43 6.50
N ILE A 65 -29.15 -2.31 5.81
CA ILE A 65 -28.00 -1.56 5.31
C ILE A 65 -27.30 -0.84 6.46
N SER A 66 -26.14 -1.36 6.80
CA SER A 66 -25.16 -0.78 7.71
C SER A 66 -23.88 -0.40 6.96
N THR A 67 -22.94 0.23 7.67
CA THR A 67 -21.65 0.68 7.11
C THR A 67 -20.88 -0.43 6.40
N ASP A 68 -20.93 -1.66 6.92
CA ASP A 68 -20.18 -2.80 6.38
C ASP A 68 -21.00 -3.70 5.47
N TYR A 69 -22.27 -3.37 5.21
CA TYR A 69 -23.21 -4.22 4.49
C TYR A 69 -22.68 -4.67 3.13
N PHE A 70 -22.23 -3.72 2.29
CA PHE A 70 -21.72 -4.04 0.95
C PHE A 70 -20.38 -4.78 1.00
N THR A 71 -19.58 -4.55 2.04
CA THR A 71 -18.33 -5.29 2.28
C THR A 71 -18.62 -6.75 2.63
N ILE A 72 -19.60 -7.01 3.51
CA ILE A 72 -20.05 -8.36 3.89
C ILE A 72 -20.65 -9.07 2.68
N LEU A 73 -21.57 -8.41 1.97
CA LEU A 73 -22.20 -8.94 0.76
C LEU A 73 -21.15 -9.38 -0.25
N ARG A 74 -20.20 -8.49 -0.59
CA ARG A 74 -19.13 -8.79 -1.55
C ARG A 74 -18.22 -9.92 -1.08
N SER A 75 -17.89 -9.95 0.23
CA SER A 75 -17.03 -10.99 0.80
C SER A 75 -17.67 -12.37 0.72
N ALA A 76 -18.99 -12.48 0.85
CA ALA A 76 -19.71 -13.76 0.70
C ALA A 76 -19.58 -14.37 -0.70
N PHE A 77 -19.32 -13.55 -1.73
CA PHE A 77 -19.06 -14.00 -3.10
C PHE A 77 -17.57 -14.15 -3.43
N LYS A 78 -16.68 -13.83 -2.49
CA LYS A 78 -15.21 -13.94 -2.65
C LYS A 78 -14.64 -15.19 -1.99
N GLU A 79 -15.20 -15.58 -0.84
CA GLU A 79 -14.74 -16.71 -0.05
C GLU A 79 -15.90 -17.38 0.66
N THR A 80 -15.78 -18.69 0.89
CA THR A 80 -16.80 -19.47 1.61
C THR A 80 -16.79 -19.08 3.08
N SER A 81 -17.70 -18.18 3.46
CA SER A 81 -17.84 -17.69 4.83
C SER A 81 -18.96 -18.41 5.56
N HIS A 82 -18.79 -18.65 6.87
CA HIS A 82 -19.86 -19.13 7.75
C HIS A 82 -20.92 -18.05 8.05
N LYS A 83 -20.63 -16.79 7.71
CA LYS A 83 -21.50 -15.64 8.03
C LYS A 83 -22.69 -15.49 7.09
N CYS A 84 -22.65 -16.10 5.92
CA CYS A 84 -23.75 -16.04 4.97
C CYS A 84 -24.03 -17.42 4.37
N ARG A 85 -25.29 -17.66 3.99
CA ARG A 85 -25.75 -18.88 3.35
C ARG A 85 -26.43 -18.53 2.05
N PHE A 86 -26.19 -19.33 1.02
CA PHE A 86 -26.87 -19.17 -0.26
C PHE A 86 -28.11 -20.03 -0.31
N PHE A 87 -29.21 -19.46 -0.79
CA PHE A 87 -30.40 -20.19 -1.16
C PHE A 87 -30.57 -20.08 -2.67
N PHE A 88 -30.91 -21.20 -3.32
CA PHE A 88 -31.11 -21.26 -4.76
C PHE A 88 -32.41 -21.99 -5.05
N ARG A 89 -33.23 -21.44 -5.93
CA ARG A 89 -34.49 -22.06 -6.36
C ARG A 89 -34.63 -21.94 -7.87
N GLU A 90 -34.67 -23.07 -8.55
CA GLU A 90 -34.96 -23.12 -9.99
C GLU A 90 -36.47 -23.13 -10.22
N ASP A 91 -36.93 -22.27 -11.12
CA ASP A 91 -38.24 -22.35 -11.75
C ASP A 91 -38.06 -22.96 -13.16
N LYS A 92 -38.44 -24.23 -13.28
CA LYS A 92 -38.29 -24.99 -14.52
C LYS A 92 -39.28 -24.59 -15.60
N GLU A 93 -40.43 -24.02 -15.24
CA GLU A 93 -41.45 -23.61 -16.21
C GLU A 93 -41.02 -22.31 -16.88
N GLU A 94 -40.50 -21.37 -16.09
CA GLU A 94 -40.03 -20.07 -16.59
C GLU A 94 -38.58 -20.08 -17.05
N ASN A 95 -37.89 -21.23 -17.01
CA ASN A 95 -36.47 -21.35 -17.34
C ASN A 95 -35.60 -20.33 -16.58
N SER A 96 -35.94 -20.09 -15.32
CA SER A 96 -35.31 -19.07 -14.50
C SER A 96 -34.93 -19.62 -13.13
N ALA A 97 -34.16 -18.87 -12.37
CA ALA A 97 -33.85 -19.22 -11.00
C ALA A 97 -33.78 -17.96 -10.14
N GLU A 98 -33.94 -18.14 -8.84
CA GLU A 98 -33.66 -17.12 -7.84
C GLU A 98 -32.47 -17.55 -6.99
N ILE A 99 -31.54 -16.63 -6.79
CA ILE A 99 -30.50 -16.76 -5.77
C ILE A 99 -30.74 -15.73 -4.67
N GLU A 100 -30.65 -16.18 -3.43
CA GLU A 100 -30.68 -15.33 -2.26
C GLU A 100 -29.45 -15.55 -1.39
N LEU A 101 -28.92 -14.47 -0.83
CA LEU A 101 -27.90 -14.52 0.21
C LEU A 101 -28.53 -14.18 1.54
N HIS A 102 -28.41 -15.08 2.48
CA HIS A 102 -29.01 -14.99 3.81
C HIS A 102 -27.93 -14.84 4.88
N MET A 103 -28.18 -14.01 5.89
CA MET A 103 -27.36 -13.96 7.09
C MET A 103 -28.12 -14.56 8.28
N PRO A 104 -27.44 -15.28 9.18
CA PRO A 104 -28.05 -15.76 10.41
C PRO A 104 -28.39 -14.59 11.33
N MET A 105 -29.58 -14.62 11.94
CA MET A 105 -30.06 -13.63 12.91
C MET A 105 -29.73 -14.00 14.36
N ASP A 106 -29.41 -15.26 14.61
CA ASP A 106 -29.08 -15.80 15.92
C ASP A 106 -27.74 -16.55 15.90
N GLU A 107 -27.07 -16.64 17.05
CA GLU A 107 -25.80 -17.38 17.18
C GLU A 107 -25.96 -18.88 16.87
N ALA A 108 -27.18 -19.40 17.06
CA ALA A 108 -27.52 -20.78 16.71
C ALA A 108 -27.77 -20.99 15.20
N ALA A 109 -27.79 -19.93 14.39
CA ALA A 109 -28.03 -19.93 12.95
C ALA A 109 -29.30 -20.71 12.53
N LYS A 110 -30.38 -20.58 13.32
CA LYS A 110 -31.68 -21.19 13.05
C LYS A 110 -32.62 -20.23 12.33
N LEU A 111 -32.42 -18.92 12.51
CA LEU A 111 -33.19 -17.87 11.84
C LEU A 111 -32.30 -17.14 10.86
N PHE A 112 -32.82 -16.92 9.65
CA PHE A 112 -32.10 -16.26 8.57
C PHE A 112 -32.89 -15.08 8.04
N VAL A 113 -32.17 -14.03 7.64
CA VAL A 113 -32.75 -12.90 6.91
C VAL A 113 -32.07 -12.75 5.56
N SER A 114 -32.87 -12.54 4.52
CA SER A 114 -32.37 -12.29 3.18
C SER A 114 -31.70 -10.91 3.13
N MET A 115 -30.41 -10.90 2.84
CA MET A 115 -29.65 -9.68 2.56
C MET A 115 -29.84 -9.29 1.09
N PHE A 116 -29.72 -10.26 0.19
CA PHE A 116 -29.64 -9.99 -1.24
C PHE A 116 -30.46 -11.02 -1.99
N LYS A 117 -31.19 -10.58 -3.01
CA LYS A 117 -31.99 -11.45 -3.88
C LYS A 117 -31.82 -11.03 -5.33
N ALA A 118 -31.51 -11.99 -6.20
CA ALA A 118 -31.41 -11.75 -7.64
C ALA A 118 -32.12 -12.86 -8.43
N ARG A 119 -32.74 -12.46 -9.55
CA ARG A 119 -33.31 -13.37 -10.54
C ARG A 119 -32.27 -13.67 -11.62
N LEU A 120 -32.24 -14.91 -12.05
CA LEU A 120 -31.30 -15.48 -13.01
C LEU A 120 -32.09 -16.10 -14.17
N GLU A 121 -31.50 -16.08 -15.36
CA GLU A 121 -31.98 -16.81 -16.52
C GLU A 121 -31.13 -18.06 -16.74
N LYS A 122 -31.78 -19.15 -17.12
CA LYS A 122 -31.08 -20.38 -17.52
C LYS A 122 -30.47 -20.19 -18.92
N SER A 123 -29.21 -20.56 -19.09
CA SER A 123 -28.57 -20.56 -20.41
C SER A 123 -29.04 -21.74 -21.25
N PHE A 124 -29.38 -21.46 -22.50
CA PHE A 124 -29.64 -22.44 -23.56
C PHE A 124 -28.63 -22.35 -24.70
N LYS A 125 -27.61 -21.50 -24.57
CA LYS A 125 -26.57 -21.34 -25.57
C LYS A 125 -25.56 -22.46 -25.40
N GLY A 126 -25.70 -23.53 -26.17
CA GLY A 126 -24.75 -24.64 -26.18
C GLY A 126 -24.59 -25.32 -24.81
N ASP A 127 -23.36 -25.74 -24.48
CA ASP A 127 -23.01 -26.26 -23.16
C ASP A 127 -22.83 -25.09 -22.19
N GLY A 128 -23.76 -24.92 -21.25
CA GLY A 128 -23.69 -23.88 -20.24
C GLY A 128 -22.41 -23.93 -19.41
N MET A 129 -21.76 -25.09 -19.29
CA MET A 129 -20.46 -25.17 -18.64
C MET A 129 -19.36 -24.51 -19.46
N GLN A 130 -19.42 -24.56 -20.80
CA GLN A 130 -18.46 -23.89 -21.67
C GLN A 130 -18.54 -22.37 -21.53
N ASP A 131 -19.74 -21.80 -21.53
CA ASP A 131 -19.95 -20.36 -21.31
C ASP A 131 -19.45 -19.94 -19.92
N PHE A 132 -19.71 -20.76 -18.90
CA PHE A 132 -19.19 -20.54 -17.56
C PHE A 132 -17.66 -20.56 -17.50
N LEU A 133 -17.02 -21.51 -18.21
CA LEU A 133 -15.57 -21.62 -18.28
C LEU A 133 -14.94 -20.43 -19.01
N VAL A 134 -15.57 -19.91 -20.07
CA VAL A 134 -15.11 -18.68 -20.73
C VAL A 134 -15.10 -17.52 -19.74
N GLN A 135 -16.17 -17.35 -18.97
CA GLN A 135 -16.23 -16.32 -17.92
C GLN A 135 -15.17 -16.55 -16.83
N ALA A 136 -14.94 -17.81 -16.42
CA ALA A 136 -13.91 -18.14 -15.44
C ALA A 136 -12.50 -17.77 -15.95
N MET A 137 -12.20 -18.05 -17.22
CA MET A 137 -10.93 -17.69 -17.85
C MET A 137 -10.75 -16.17 -17.92
N GLU A 138 -11.81 -15.40 -18.16
CA GLU A 138 -11.75 -13.93 -18.12
C GLU A 138 -11.37 -13.40 -16.74
N VAL A 139 -11.92 -13.99 -15.67
CA VAL A 139 -11.55 -13.65 -14.29
C VAL A 139 -10.07 -13.95 -14.02
N VAL A 140 -9.58 -15.11 -14.46
CA VAL A 140 -8.17 -15.50 -14.31
C VAL A 140 -7.26 -14.53 -15.07
N ARG A 141 -7.60 -14.20 -16.31
CA ARG A 141 -6.85 -13.24 -17.13
C ARG A 141 -6.75 -11.88 -16.43
N PHE A 142 -7.89 -11.34 -15.97
CA PHE A 142 -7.92 -10.06 -15.27
C PHE A 142 -7.05 -10.08 -14.00
N LYS A 143 -7.10 -11.16 -13.22
CA LYS A 143 -6.27 -11.31 -12.02
C LYS A 143 -4.78 -11.38 -12.36
N ASN A 144 -4.40 -12.10 -13.40
CA ASN A 144 -3.00 -12.17 -13.84
C ASN A 144 -2.48 -10.80 -14.28
N GLU A 145 -3.26 -10.02 -15.03
CA GLU A 145 -2.88 -8.64 -15.41
C GLU A 145 -2.70 -7.70 -14.20
N VAL A 146 -3.48 -7.89 -13.14
CA VAL A 146 -3.30 -7.15 -11.89
C VAL A 146 -2.01 -7.58 -11.18
N ILE A 147 -1.76 -8.88 -11.10
CA ILE A 147 -0.54 -9.45 -10.49
C ILE A 147 0.70 -8.95 -11.23
N ASP A 148 0.71 -8.98 -12.56
CA ASP A 148 1.85 -8.54 -13.37
C ASP A 148 2.17 -7.06 -13.15
N ARG A 149 1.13 -6.21 -13.08
CA ARG A 149 1.29 -4.78 -12.75
C ARG A 149 1.85 -4.58 -11.34
N GLN A 150 1.38 -5.37 -10.37
CA GLN A 150 1.87 -5.30 -8.99
C GLN A 150 3.32 -5.77 -8.89
N ASN A 151 3.68 -6.86 -9.56
CA ASN A 151 5.05 -7.38 -9.61
C ASN A 151 6.01 -6.37 -10.24
N LYS A 152 5.60 -5.70 -11.33
CA LYS A 152 6.39 -4.62 -11.92
C LYS A 152 6.62 -3.48 -10.92
N ARG A 153 5.57 -3.04 -10.22
CA ARG A 153 5.70 -1.99 -9.21
C ARG A 153 6.61 -2.40 -8.05
N VAL A 154 6.59 -3.67 -7.64
CA VAL A 154 7.50 -4.20 -6.61
C VAL A 154 8.95 -4.15 -7.10
N ALA A 155 9.22 -4.50 -8.36
CA ALA A 155 10.54 -4.38 -8.95
C ALA A 155 11.04 -2.92 -8.96
N ASP A 156 10.21 -1.98 -9.44
CA ASP A 156 10.54 -0.55 -9.47
C ASP A 156 10.85 -0.01 -8.06
N LEU A 157 10.07 -0.40 -7.05
CA LEU A 157 10.30 0.00 -5.66
C LEU A 157 11.58 -0.62 -5.06
N THR A 158 11.94 -1.83 -5.49
CA THR A 158 13.16 -2.50 -5.05
C THR A 158 14.38 -1.79 -5.60
N GLU A 159 14.36 -1.39 -6.87
CA GLU A 159 15.41 -0.59 -7.51
C GLU A 159 15.59 0.75 -6.78
N LEU A 160 14.50 1.46 -6.50
CA LEU A 160 14.55 2.71 -5.74
C LEU A 160 15.14 2.53 -4.33
N SER A 161 14.87 1.41 -3.67
CA SER A 161 15.45 1.12 -2.35
C SER A 161 16.98 0.98 -2.42
N VAL A 162 17.50 0.32 -3.47
CA VAL A 162 18.94 0.18 -3.69
C VAL A 162 19.59 1.54 -3.96
N GLU A 163 18.93 2.39 -4.75
CA GLU A 163 19.40 3.76 -5.01
C GLU A 163 19.49 4.58 -3.72
N ILE A 164 18.44 4.55 -2.88
CA ILE A 164 18.41 5.24 -1.59
C ILE A 164 19.55 4.77 -0.68
N ASP A 165 19.79 3.46 -0.61
CA ASP A 165 20.87 2.92 0.23
C ASP A 165 22.26 3.30 -0.30
N THR A 166 22.43 3.36 -1.62
CA THR A 166 23.66 3.88 -2.25
C THR A 166 23.88 5.34 -1.89
N THR A 167 22.85 6.20 -2.05
CA THR A 167 22.92 7.62 -1.67
C THR A 167 23.21 7.80 -0.18
N ARG A 168 22.66 6.95 0.70
CA ARG A 168 22.95 7.00 2.14
C ARG A 168 24.42 6.74 2.43
N VAL A 169 25.02 5.75 1.78
CA VAL A 169 26.45 5.45 1.92
C VAL A 169 27.30 6.62 1.42
N GLU A 170 26.95 7.22 0.29
CA GLU A 170 27.65 8.39 -0.25
C GLU A 170 27.56 9.61 0.69
N VAL A 171 26.38 9.90 1.23
CA VAL A 171 26.19 10.98 2.21
C VAL A 171 26.99 10.73 3.49
N ALA A 172 27.03 9.48 3.97
CA ALA A 172 27.84 9.12 5.13
C ALA A 172 29.34 9.35 4.85
N ARG A 173 29.82 8.91 3.69
CA ARG A 173 31.22 9.12 3.27
C ARG A 173 31.56 10.61 3.15
N MET A 174 30.72 11.40 2.48
CA MET A 174 30.95 12.84 2.35
C MET A 174 30.97 13.53 3.71
N ARG A 175 30.13 13.13 4.68
CA ARG A 175 30.16 13.68 6.03
C ARG A 175 31.47 13.39 6.75
N GLU A 176 32.01 12.18 6.62
CA GLU A 176 33.31 11.81 7.19
C GLU A 176 34.45 12.61 6.55
N GLU A 177 34.49 12.68 5.22
CA GLU A 177 35.50 13.44 4.45
C GLU A 177 35.47 14.93 4.82
N THR A 178 34.29 15.56 4.78
CA THR A 178 34.15 17.00 5.12
C THR A 178 34.53 17.27 6.58
N GLY A 179 34.20 16.34 7.49
CA GLY A 179 34.59 16.44 8.90
C GLY A 179 36.11 16.42 9.10
N LEU A 180 36.81 15.55 8.38
CA LEU A 180 38.28 15.48 8.38
C LEU A 180 38.92 16.73 7.76
N GLU A 181 38.41 17.21 6.63
CA GLU A 181 38.93 18.42 5.97
C GLU A 181 38.78 19.65 6.85
N LEU A 182 37.62 19.84 7.50
CA LEU A 182 37.41 20.93 8.45
C LEU A 182 38.37 20.83 9.64
N ALA A 183 38.57 19.65 10.20
CA ALA A 183 39.52 19.44 11.30
C ALA A 183 40.97 19.78 10.89
N ALA A 184 41.37 19.41 9.67
CA ALA A 184 42.68 19.75 9.13
C ALA A 184 42.86 21.27 8.94
N GLN A 185 41.84 21.96 8.41
CA GLN A 185 41.85 23.43 8.29
C GLN A 185 41.94 24.11 9.66
N PHE A 186 41.16 23.65 10.65
CA PHE A 186 41.25 24.17 12.02
C PHE A 186 42.64 23.97 12.63
N LEU A 187 43.25 22.80 12.45
CA LEU A 187 44.62 22.54 12.90
C LEU A 187 45.64 23.45 12.22
N GLY A 188 45.50 23.71 10.91
CA GLY A 188 46.34 24.66 10.19
C GLY A 188 46.24 26.07 10.79
N ILE A 189 45.02 26.56 11.00
CA ILE A 189 44.78 27.88 11.63
C ILE A 189 45.39 27.95 13.04
N LEU A 190 45.22 26.90 13.85
CA LEU A 190 45.80 26.85 15.19
C LEU A 190 47.33 26.87 15.17
N ASN A 191 47.96 26.20 14.20
CA ASN A 191 49.41 26.18 14.07
C ASN A 191 49.94 27.55 13.63
N ASP A 192 49.25 28.22 12.70
CA ASP A 192 49.57 29.58 12.25
C ASP A 192 49.40 30.63 13.36
N LEU A 193 48.41 30.45 14.24
CA LEU A 193 48.25 31.30 15.43
C LEU A 193 49.39 31.07 16.44
N LYS A 194 49.77 29.81 16.67
CA LYS A 194 50.89 29.46 17.56
C LYS A 194 52.23 30.00 17.04
N SER A 195 52.49 29.90 15.75
CA SER A 195 53.74 30.43 15.16
C SER A 195 53.81 31.93 15.30
N LYS A 196 52.71 32.66 15.05
CA LYS A 196 52.64 34.12 15.26
C LYS A 196 52.79 34.55 16.72
N GLU A 197 52.26 33.78 17.67
CA GLU A 197 52.51 34.03 19.10
C GLU A 197 53.97 33.77 19.50
N GLY A 198 54.59 32.74 18.90
CA GLY A 198 56.01 32.45 19.05
C GLY A 198 56.89 33.57 18.50
N GLU A 199 56.61 34.04 17.28
CA GLU A 199 57.31 35.16 16.64
C GLU A 199 57.15 36.46 17.44
N ARG A 200 55.93 36.78 17.91
CA ARG A 200 55.73 37.92 18.81
C ARG A 200 56.50 37.80 20.12
N SER A 201 56.58 36.60 20.71
CA SER A 201 57.32 36.39 21.95
C SER A 201 58.84 36.50 21.76
N ILE A 202 59.35 36.17 20.57
CA ILE A 202 60.77 36.35 20.22
C ILE A 202 61.08 37.83 20.01
N VAL A 203 60.23 38.55 19.25
CA VAL A 203 60.41 39.99 19.00
C VAL A 203 60.33 40.81 20.28
N VAL A 204 59.41 40.49 21.20
CA VAL A 204 59.31 41.17 22.50
C VAL A 204 60.55 40.91 23.36
N LYS A 205 61.12 39.70 23.34
CA LYS A 205 62.37 39.40 24.04
C LYS A 205 63.58 40.09 23.44
N GLU A 206 63.68 40.14 22.11
CA GLU A 206 64.75 40.86 21.43
C GLU A 206 64.67 42.37 21.67
N GLU A 207 63.47 42.95 21.70
CA GLU A 207 63.26 44.36 22.05
C GLU A 207 63.58 44.67 23.51
N GLU A 208 63.24 43.78 24.45
CA GLU A 208 63.62 43.90 25.87
C GLU A 208 65.15 43.82 26.04
N GLU A 209 65.82 42.86 25.39
CA GLU A 209 67.29 42.74 25.42
C GLU A 209 67.99 43.95 24.79
N LEU A 210 67.44 44.51 23.70
CA LEU A 210 67.97 45.71 23.06
C LEU A 210 67.79 46.96 23.93
N ASN A 211 66.66 47.10 24.61
CA ASN A 211 66.39 48.22 25.52
C ASN A 211 67.27 48.17 26.77
N ASP A 212 67.47 46.98 27.34
CA ASP A 212 68.34 46.79 28.49
C ASP A 212 69.81 47.10 28.15
N SER A 213 70.25 46.72 26.94
CA SER A 213 71.57 47.09 26.39
C SER A 213 71.72 48.61 26.20
N LEU A 214 70.73 49.27 25.60
CA LEU A 214 70.72 50.74 25.42
C LEU A 214 70.73 51.51 26.75
N LEU A 215 69.98 51.03 27.75
CA LEU A 215 69.97 51.61 29.09
C LEU A 215 71.32 51.45 29.79
N ALA A 216 72.01 50.32 29.61
CA ALA A 216 73.35 50.11 30.11
C ALA A 216 74.37 51.08 29.48
N ASP A 217 74.34 51.24 28.15
CA ASP A 217 75.23 52.14 27.41
C ASP A 217 75.01 53.63 27.75
N LEU A 218 73.75 54.04 27.98
CA LEU A 218 73.43 55.40 28.43
C LEU A 218 73.93 55.66 29.85
N ASN A 219 73.92 54.65 30.72
CA ASN A 219 74.43 54.76 32.09
C ASN A 219 75.97 54.81 32.16
N GLU A 220 76.67 54.15 31.23
CA GLU A 220 78.12 54.30 31.12
C GLU A 220 78.52 55.67 30.57
N ASN A 221 77.79 56.18 29.58
CA ASN A 221 78.06 57.49 29.00
C ASN A 221 77.73 58.66 29.95
N SER A 222 76.74 58.50 30.83
CA SER A 222 76.42 59.50 31.87
C SER A 222 77.50 59.58 32.96
N LYS A 223 78.19 58.47 33.26
CA LYS A 223 79.34 58.44 34.17
C LYS A 223 80.59 59.09 33.59
N LYS A 224 80.80 59.03 32.27
CA LYS A 224 81.97 59.67 31.60
C LYS A 224 81.87 61.18 31.43
N ARG A 225 80.69 61.79 31.59
CA ARG A 225 80.48 63.26 31.49
C ARG A 225 80.55 64.01 32.83
N ARG A 226 80.84 63.33 33.94
CA ARG A 226 81.13 63.93 35.25
C ARG A 226 82.60 63.70 35.63
N VAL A 227 83.52 64.31 34.89
CA VAL A 227 84.89 64.63 35.33
C VAL A 227 85.28 65.96 34.70
#